data_AF-A0A918RUA1-F1
#
_entry.id   AF-A0A918RUA1-F1
#
_cell.length_a   1.000
_cell.length_b   1.000
_cell.length_c   1.000
_cell.angle_alpha   90.00
_cell.angle_beta   90.00
_cell.angle_gamma   90.00
#
_symmetry.space_group_name_H-M   'P 1'
#
loop_
_entity.id
_entity.type
_entity.pdbx_description
1 polymer ?
#
loop_
_entity_poly.entity_id
_entity_poly.type
_entity_poly.pdbx_seq_one_letter_code
_entity_poly.pdbx_strand_id
1 'polypeptide(L)'
;MTKTRRKRKVTPRPVYSLKAEIQAAWPTYYVVDEPERRLDETFVRLKCVIVETSATLEQHRGEEIEIRLACERFLPDVSQSAQRAQLSLILRKNLRSMVAYLPPDAIWALPGIIASKAITHVQVDCDELYRGVATGLSIYLSTLAEMHSLEARFVEGRPRDA
;
A
#
# COMPACT_ATOMS: atom_id res chain seq x y z
N MET A 1 6.45 38.68 31.22
CA MET A 1 5.56 38.38 30.06
C MET A 1 6.35 37.60 29.01
N THR A 2 6.27 36.27 29.02
CA THR A 2 6.89 35.40 28.04
C THR A 2 5.96 35.26 26.82
N LYS A 3 6.39 35.77 25.67
CA LYS A 3 5.66 35.64 24.40
C LYS A 3 5.76 34.19 23.92
N THR A 4 4.68 33.43 24.09
CA THR A 4 4.55 32.08 23.55
C THR A 4 4.58 32.15 22.03
N ARG A 5 5.69 31.71 21.41
CA ARG A 5 5.80 31.53 19.96
C ARG A 5 4.74 30.52 19.52
N ARG A 6 3.68 30.99 18.84
CA ARG A 6 2.73 30.11 18.14
C ARG A 6 3.51 29.30 17.10
N LYS A 7 3.61 27.97 17.31
CA LYS A 7 4.12 27.05 16.29
C LYS A 7 3.23 27.18 15.05
N ARG A 8 3.84 27.46 13.90
CA ARG A 8 3.16 27.56 12.59
C ARG A 8 2.43 26.23 12.35
N LYS A 9 1.08 26.25 12.26
CA LYS A 9 0.30 25.07 11.87
C LYS A 9 0.79 24.64 10.49
N VAL A 10 1.44 23.47 10.42
CA VAL A 10 1.83 22.86 9.15
C VAL A 10 0.54 22.37 8.51
N THR A 11 0.20 22.90 7.33
CA THR A 11 -0.92 22.39 6.55
C THR A 11 -0.63 20.93 6.19
N PRO A 12 -1.55 19.99 6.46
CA PRO A 12 -1.36 18.60 6.05
C PRO A 12 -1.11 18.53 4.55
N ARG A 13 -0.13 17.73 4.11
CA ARG A 13 0.04 17.47 2.68
C ARG A 13 -1.20 16.74 2.15
N PRO A 14 -1.65 17.04 0.92
CA PRO A 14 -2.75 16.30 0.32
C PRO A 14 -2.37 14.83 0.20
N VAL A 15 -3.33 13.96 0.49
CA VAL A 15 -3.22 12.51 0.31
C VAL A 15 -4.14 12.13 -0.83
N TYR A 16 -3.61 11.37 -1.78
CA TYR A 16 -4.36 10.87 -2.92
C TYR A 16 -4.52 9.37 -2.78
N SER A 17 -5.70 8.88 -3.11
CA SER A 17 -6.05 7.46 -3.00
C SER A 17 -6.36 6.85 -4.36
N LEU A 18 -6.00 5.59 -4.53
CA LEU A 18 -6.49 4.72 -5.58
C LEU A 18 -6.93 3.38 -4.95
N LYS A 19 -8.03 2.82 -5.44
CA LYS A 19 -8.48 1.47 -5.10
C LYS A 19 -8.51 0.63 -6.36
N ALA A 20 -7.96 -0.56 -6.28
CA ALA A 20 -7.85 -1.48 -7.40
C ALA A 20 -8.39 -2.87 -7.02
N GLU A 21 -9.19 -3.45 -7.90
CA GLU A 21 -9.71 -4.81 -7.78
C GLU A 21 -8.62 -5.81 -8.19
N ILE A 22 -8.39 -6.83 -7.37
CA ILE A 22 -7.43 -7.90 -7.61
C ILE A 22 -8.01 -8.89 -8.60
N GLN A 23 -7.40 -8.99 -9.79
CA GLN A 23 -7.78 -9.95 -10.82
C GLN A 23 -7.01 -11.26 -10.69
N ALA A 24 -5.75 -11.19 -10.29
CA ALA A 24 -4.90 -12.35 -10.10
C ALA A 24 -3.78 -12.06 -9.09
N ALA A 25 -3.32 -13.12 -8.42
CA ALA A 25 -2.20 -13.09 -7.49
C ALA A 25 -1.24 -14.24 -7.79
N TRP A 26 0.06 -13.95 -7.87
CA TRP A 26 1.11 -14.95 -8.05
C TRP A 26 2.16 -14.81 -6.96
N PRO A 27 2.25 -15.79 -6.03
CA PRO A 27 3.35 -15.85 -5.10
C PRO A 27 4.63 -16.33 -5.80
N THR A 28 5.77 -15.81 -5.39
CA THR A 28 7.10 -16.28 -5.79
C THR A 28 7.97 -16.34 -4.55
N TYR A 29 8.72 -17.43 -4.42
CA TYR A 29 9.50 -17.71 -3.23
C TYR A 29 10.95 -18.02 -3.59
N TYR A 30 11.89 -17.38 -2.88
CA TYR A 30 13.32 -17.57 -3.04
C TYR A 30 13.97 -17.86 -1.70
N VAL A 31 14.85 -18.85 -1.68
CA VAL A 31 15.73 -19.14 -0.54
C VAL A 31 17.16 -18.97 -1.03
N VAL A 32 17.90 -18.11 -0.35
CA VAL A 32 19.31 -17.85 -0.60
C VAL A 32 20.10 -18.32 0.61
N ASP A 33 20.97 -19.31 0.38
CA ASP A 33 21.93 -19.75 1.39
C ASP A 33 23.16 -18.82 1.32
N GLU A 34 23.30 -17.92 2.31
CA GLU A 34 24.52 -17.12 2.50
C GLU A 34 25.46 -17.83 3.50
N PRO A 35 26.77 -17.56 3.47
CA PRO A 35 27.75 -18.25 4.32
C PRO A 35 27.47 -18.18 5.83
N GLU A 36 26.79 -17.14 6.30
CA GLU A 36 26.54 -16.88 7.71
C GLU A 36 25.06 -16.95 8.11
N ARG A 37 24.14 -16.82 7.14
CA ARG A 37 22.68 -16.73 7.36
C ARG A 37 21.92 -17.26 6.15
N ARG A 38 20.69 -17.72 6.37
CA ARG A 38 19.77 -18.03 5.27
C ARG A 38 18.81 -16.86 5.08
N LEU A 39 18.78 -16.29 3.88
CA LEU A 39 17.82 -15.30 3.46
C LEU A 39 16.65 -15.99 2.77
N ASP A 40 15.45 -15.63 3.19
CA ASP A 40 14.19 -16.13 2.68
C ASP A 40 13.40 -14.92 2.19
N GLU A 41 13.17 -14.86 0.88
CA GLU A 41 12.53 -13.74 0.19
C GLU A 41 11.26 -14.21 -0.49
N THR A 42 10.18 -13.47 -0.27
CA THR A 42 8.86 -13.76 -0.85
C THR A 42 8.30 -12.54 -1.54
N PHE A 43 7.74 -12.77 -2.73
CA PHE A 43 7.00 -11.79 -3.49
C PHE A 43 5.59 -12.27 -3.73
N VAL A 44 4.61 -11.37 -3.61
CA VAL A 44 3.26 -11.58 -4.14
C VAL A 44 3.03 -10.51 -5.20
N ARG A 45 2.91 -10.94 -6.46
CA ARG A 45 2.55 -10.07 -7.58
C ARG A 45 1.05 -10.08 -7.74
N LEU A 46 0.45 -8.91 -7.71
CA LEU A 46 -0.97 -8.70 -7.94
C LEU A 46 -1.14 -8.01 -9.30
N LYS A 47 -2.00 -8.59 -10.13
CA LYS A 47 -2.56 -7.89 -11.29
C LYS A 47 -3.91 -7.34 -10.87
N CYS A 48 -4.06 -6.03 -10.95
CA CYS A 48 -5.27 -5.34 -10.53
C CYS A 48 -5.81 -4.42 -11.63
N VAL A 49 -7.07 -4.02 -11.50
CA VAL A 49 -7.70 -2.96 -12.30
C VAL A 49 -8.13 -1.84 -11.36
N ILE A 50 -7.78 -0.59 -11.69
CA ILE A 50 -8.13 0.56 -10.86
C ILE A 50 -9.63 0.85 -10.99
N VAL A 51 -10.37 0.79 -9.90
CA VAL A 51 -11.83 0.94 -9.88
C VAL A 51 -12.30 2.27 -9.30
N GLU A 52 -11.53 2.82 -8.34
CA GLU A 52 -11.80 4.12 -7.72
C GLU A 52 -10.51 4.93 -7.56
N THR A 53 -10.63 6.24 -7.69
CA THR A 53 -9.52 7.19 -7.59
C THR A 53 -9.96 8.48 -6.94
N SER A 54 -9.01 9.18 -6.32
CA SER A 54 -9.14 10.61 -6.08
C SER A 54 -9.27 11.38 -7.41
N ALA A 55 -9.95 12.53 -7.39
CA ALA A 55 -10.25 13.29 -8.61
C ALA A 55 -9.01 13.65 -9.47
N THR A 56 -7.85 13.86 -8.84
CA THR A 56 -6.58 14.15 -9.53
C THR A 56 -5.95 12.94 -10.23
N LEU A 57 -6.42 11.74 -9.94
CA LEU A 57 -5.94 10.48 -10.50
C LEU A 57 -6.96 9.83 -11.45
N GLU A 58 -8.07 10.51 -11.75
CA GLU A 58 -9.19 9.93 -12.51
C GLU A 58 -8.78 9.39 -13.88
N GLN A 59 -7.75 9.97 -14.52
CA GLN A 59 -7.20 9.45 -15.78
C GLN A 59 -6.62 8.03 -15.69
N HIS A 60 -6.42 7.48 -14.50
CA HIS A 60 -5.92 6.12 -14.29
C HIS A 60 -7.05 5.13 -13.98
N ARG A 61 -8.29 5.58 -13.81
CA ARG A 61 -9.42 4.71 -13.55
C ARG A 61 -9.73 3.82 -14.76
N GLY A 62 -10.05 2.56 -14.49
CA GLY A 62 -10.30 1.52 -15.50
C GLY A 62 -9.03 0.85 -16.04
N GLU A 63 -7.86 1.32 -15.63
CA GLU A 63 -6.58 0.85 -16.17
C GLU A 63 -5.96 -0.22 -15.29
N GLU A 64 -5.16 -1.10 -15.90
CA GLU A 64 -4.41 -2.12 -15.17
C GLU A 64 -3.28 -1.50 -14.34
N ILE A 65 -3.05 -2.04 -13.15
CA ILE A 65 -1.91 -1.72 -12.29
C ILE A 65 -1.29 -3.02 -11.74
N GLU A 66 0.03 -3.10 -11.83
CA GLU A 66 0.78 -4.20 -11.21
C GLU A 66 1.27 -3.79 -9.81
N ILE A 67 0.91 -4.55 -8.78
CA ILE A 67 1.36 -4.29 -7.40
C ILE A 67 2.27 -5.45 -6.97
N ARG A 68 3.49 -5.15 -6.54
CA ARG A 68 4.43 -6.14 -6.01
C ARG A 68 4.58 -5.94 -4.52
N LEU A 69 4.22 -6.95 -3.75
CA LEU A 69 4.40 -7.00 -2.32
C LEU A 69 5.60 -7.89 -2.03
N ALA A 70 6.61 -7.39 -1.33
CA ALA A 70 7.85 -8.09 -1.05
C ALA A 70 8.11 -8.16 0.47
N CYS A 71 8.66 -9.27 0.93
CA CYS A 71 9.28 -9.36 2.25
C CYS A 71 10.54 -10.20 2.18
N GLU A 72 11.48 -9.87 3.06
CA GLU A 72 12.64 -10.67 3.37
C GLU A 72 12.61 -11.07 4.86
N ARG A 73 13.11 -12.26 5.16
CA ARG A 73 13.42 -12.70 6.52
C ARG A 73 14.75 -13.46 6.51
N PHE A 74 15.53 -13.31 7.58
CA PHE A 74 16.74 -14.07 7.81
C PHE A 74 16.44 -15.16 8.82
N LEU A 75 16.93 -16.39 8.60
CA LEU A 75 16.76 -17.52 9.50
C LEU A 75 18.05 -17.80 10.26
N PRO A 76 18.00 -18.20 11.56
CA PRO A 76 16.80 -18.48 12.36
C PRO A 76 16.19 -17.24 13.05
N ASP A 77 16.72 -16.05 12.78
CA ASP A 77 16.39 -14.83 13.52
C ASP A 77 15.03 -14.25 13.10
N VAL A 78 13.98 -14.65 13.82
CA VAL A 78 12.59 -14.21 13.62
C VAL A 78 12.38 -12.74 14.03
N SER A 79 13.36 -12.12 14.70
CA SER A 79 13.24 -10.79 15.31
C SER A 79 13.62 -9.65 14.36
N GLN A 80 13.12 -9.68 13.13
CA GLN A 80 13.31 -8.53 12.25
C GLN A 80 12.27 -7.46 12.52
N SER A 81 12.75 -6.34 13.09
CA SER A 81 12.06 -5.07 12.96
C SER A 81 11.86 -4.82 11.47
N ALA A 82 10.61 -4.80 11.05
CA ALA A 82 10.25 -4.51 9.66
C ALA A 82 11.03 -3.26 9.22
N GLN A 83 11.96 -3.41 8.27
CA GLN A 83 12.52 -2.24 7.59
C GLN A 83 11.34 -1.42 7.09
N ARG A 84 11.43 -0.09 7.23
CA ARG A 84 10.34 0.85 6.88
C ARG A 84 9.73 0.42 5.56
N ALA A 85 8.42 0.20 5.55
CA ALA A 85 7.69 -0.17 4.36
C ALA A 85 8.03 0.81 3.24
N GLN A 86 8.86 0.37 2.29
CA GLN A 86 9.18 1.18 1.13
C GLN A 86 8.01 1.00 0.17
N LEU A 87 7.21 2.06 0.06
CA LEU A 87 6.07 2.11 -0.84
C LEU A 87 6.41 3.10 -1.96
N SER A 88 6.53 2.60 -3.18
CA SER A 88 6.76 3.44 -4.36
C SER A 88 5.67 3.17 -5.39
N LEU A 89 5.06 4.25 -5.88
CA LEU A 89 3.99 4.22 -6.87
C LEU A 89 4.45 4.94 -8.13
N ILE A 90 4.29 4.29 -9.27
CA ILE A 90 4.52 4.86 -10.60
C ILE A 90 3.19 4.85 -11.33
N LEU A 91 2.73 6.05 -11.72
CA LEU A 91 1.56 6.29 -12.54
C LEU A 91 1.96 7.19 -13.70
N ARG A 92 2.40 6.59 -14.80
CA ARG A 92 2.89 7.28 -16.01
C ARG A 92 2.25 6.71 -17.25
N LYS A 93 1.28 7.41 -17.84
CA LYS A 93 0.63 6.99 -19.11
C LYS A 93 0.42 5.47 -19.16
N ASN A 94 1.24 4.74 -19.92
CA ASN A 94 1.13 3.30 -20.16
C ASN A 94 1.78 2.41 -19.09
N LEU A 95 2.41 2.99 -18.06
CA LEU A 95 3.05 2.27 -16.95
C LEU A 95 2.37 2.64 -15.64
N ARG A 96 1.78 1.63 -15.00
CA ARG A 96 1.16 1.73 -13.68
C ARG A 96 1.68 0.58 -12.83
N SER A 97 2.49 0.90 -11.83
CA SER A 97 3.06 -0.12 -10.95
C SER A 97 3.31 0.40 -9.55
N MET A 98 3.26 -0.51 -8.59
CA MET A 98 3.62 -0.23 -7.21
C MET A 98 4.52 -1.33 -6.67
N VAL A 99 5.47 -0.94 -5.83
CA VAL A 99 6.25 -1.87 -5.02
C VAL A 99 6.07 -1.50 -3.56
N ALA A 100 5.83 -2.51 -2.72
CA ALA A 100 5.69 -2.39 -1.28
C ALA A 100 6.52 -3.46 -0.58
N TYR A 101 7.44 -3.04 0.28
CA TYR A 101 8.08 -3.94 1.24
C TYR A 101 7.24 -3.99 2.51
N LEU A 102 6.77 -5.18 2.90
CA LEU A 102 5.88 -5.38 4.05
C LEU A 102 6.51 -6.34 5.07
N PRO A 103 6.03 -6.32 6.33
CA PRO A 103 6.44 -7.32 7.32
C PRO A 103 6.14 -8.76 6.85
N PRO A 104 7.01 -9.75 7.14
CA PRO A 104 6.90 -11.11 6.61
C PRO A 104 5.54 -11.77 6.83
N ASP A 105 5.02 -11.72 8.06
CA ASP A 105 3.82 -12.46 8.46
C ASP A 105 2.57 -12.10 7.63
N ALA A 106 2.50 -10.85 7.13
CA ALA A 106 1.37 -10.38 6.34
C ALA A 106 1.37 -10.93 4.90
N ILE A 107 2.54 -11.21 4.33
CA ILE A 107 2.67 -11.61 2.92
C ILE A 107 2.37 -13.09 2.71
N TRP A 108 2.77 -13.95 3.66
CA TRP A 108 2.65 -15.41 3.52
C TRP A 108 1.21 -15.93 3.44
N ALA A 109 0.30 -15.35 4.22
CA ALA A 109 -1.11 -15.76 4.21
C ALA A 109 -1.88 -15.19 3.00
N LEU A 110 -1.35 -14.16 2.34
CA LEU A 110 -2.10 -13.32 1.42
C LEU A 110 -2.65 -14.08 0.19
N PRO A 111 -1.89 -14.96 -0.49
CA PRO A 111 -2.41 -15.70 -1.64
C PRO A 111 -3.64 -16.56 -1.29
N GLY A 112 -3.63 -17.20 -0.11
CA GLY A 112 -4.77 -18.00 0.36
C GLY A 112 -5.99 -17.15 0.70
N ILE A 113 -5.78 -16.00 1.34
CA ILE A 113 -6.85 -15.05 1.67
C ILE A 113 -7.48 -14.47 0.40
N ILE A 114 -6.67 -14.11 -0.61
CA ILE A 114 -7.15 -13.64 -1.92
C ILE A 114 -7.92 -14.76 -2.64
N ALA A 115 -7.39 -15.99 -2.66
CA ALA A 115 -8.06 -17.13 -3.29
C ALA A 115 -9.42 -17.44 -2.65
N SER A 116 -9.56 -17.25 -1.34
CA SER A 116 -10.82 -17.39 -0.61
C SER A 116 -11.82 -16.23 -0.84
N LYS A 117 -11.41 -15.18 -1.58
CA LYS A 117 -12.16 -13.93 -1.80
C LYS A 117 -12.46 -13.13 -0.53
N ALA A 118 -11.77 -13.43 0.58
CA ALA A 118 -11.85 -12.62 1.79
C ALA A 118 -11.18 -11.24 1.61
N ILE A 119 -10.22 -11.14 0.69
CA ILE A 119 -9.65 -9.87 0.20
C ILE A 119 -9.85 -9.84 -1.32
N THR A 120 -10.36 -8.72 -1.82
CA THR A 120 -10.62 -8.55 -3.26
C THR A 120 -10.06 -7.25 -3.82
N HIS A 121 -9.67 -6.31 -2.96
CA HIS A 121 -9.22 -4.98 -3.35
C HIS A 121 -7.96 -4.57 -2.60
N VAL A 122 -7.18 -3.70 -3.24
CA VAL A 122 -6.07 -2.98 -2.65
C VAL A 122 -6.36 -1.50 -2.74
N GLN A 123 -6.25 -0.80 -1.62
CA GLN A 123 -6.18 0.65 -1.56
C GLN A 123 -4.74 1.08 -1.36
N VAL A 124 -4.33 2.09 -2.12
CA VAL A 124 -3.02 2.73 -2.00
C VAL A 124 -3.27 4.21 -1.79
N ASP A 125 -2.73 4.73 -0.68
CA ASP A 125 -2.65 6.16 -0.47
C ASP A 125 -1.24 6.63 -0.82
N CYS A 126 -1.12 7.76 -1.49
CA CYS A 126 0.16 8.34 -1.90
C CYS A 126 0.19 9.85 -1.71
N ASP A 127 1.40 10.41 -1.74
CA ASP A 127 1.61 11.84 -1.86
C ASP A 127 1.35 12.35 -3.29
N GLU A 128 1.57 13.64 -3.50
CA GLU A 128 1.42 14.26 -4.81
C GLU A 128 2.42 13.68 -5.83
N LEU A 129 1.92 13.36 -7.02
CA LEU A 129 2.75 12.81 -8.08
C LEU A 129 3.74 13.86 -8.59
N TYR A 130 5.02 13.53 -8.56
CA TYR A 130 6.07 14.26 -9.24
C TYR A 130 6.54 13.48 -10.47
N ARG A 131 6.29 14.03 -11.67
CA ARG A 131 6.61 13.37 -12.95
C ARG A 131 6.06 11.94 -13.02
N GLY A 132 4.84 11.73 -12.54
CA GLY A 132 4.17 10.43 -12.53
C GLY A 132 4.73 9.41 -11.52
N VAL A 133 5.50 9.87 -10.53
CA VAL A 133 6.00 9.02 -9.43
C VAL A 133 5.51 9.62 -8.12
N ALA A 134 5.05 8.79 -7.20
CA ALA A 134 4.65 9.17 -5.86
C ALA A 134 5.25 8.21 -4.83
N THR A 135 5.44 8.72 -3.62
CA THR A 135 5.72 7.90 -2.45
C THR A 135 4.40 7.35 -1.94
N GLY A 136 4.30 6.03 -1.80
CA GLY A 136 3.16 5.45 -1.11
C GLY A 136 3.22 5.80 0.38
N LEU A 137 2.09 6.16 0.94
CA LEU A 137 1.91 6.50 2.34
C LEU A 137 1.31 5.33 3.11
N SER A 138 0.38 4.59 2.47
CA SER A 138 -0.26 3.43 3.05
C SER A 138 -0.61 2.43 1.95
N ILE A 139 -0.76 1.16 2.36
CA ILE A 139 -1.42 0.14 1.57
C ILE A 139 -2.38 -0.62 2.47
N TYR A 140 -3.59 -0.84 1.98
CA TYR A 140 -4.65 -1.51 2.70
C TYR A 140 -5.30 -2.56 1.79
N LEU A 141 -5.52 -3.77 2.32
CA LEU A 141 -6.08 -4.90 1.57
C LEU A 141 -7.34 -5.40 2.26
N SER A 142 -8.46 -5.40 1.54
CA SER A 142 -9.79 -5.70 2.09
C SER A 142 -10.81 -5.87 0.95
N THR A 143 -12.10 -5.91 1.26
CA THR A 143 -13.17 -5.77 0.26
C THR A 143 -13.50 -4.30 0.03
N LEU A 144 -14.05 -3.95 -1.14
CA LEU A 144 -14.43 -2.57 -1.44
C LEU A 144 -15.47 -2.02 -0.45
N ALA A 145 -16.43 -2.86 -0.04
CA ALA A 145 -17.46 -2.49 0.92
C ALA A 145 -16.89 -2.15 2.30
N GLU A 146 -15.91 -2.92 2.79
CA GLU A 146 -15.22 -2.64 4.05
C GLU A 146 -14.40 -1.35 3.98
N MET A 147 -13.71 -1.10 2.85
CA MET A 147 -12.99 0.16 2.62
C MET A 147 -13.94 1.36 2.71
N HIS A 148 -15.08 1.32 2.02
CA HIS A 148 -16.10 2.38 2.12
C HIS A 148 -16.67 2.51 3.53
N SER A 149 -16.92 1.40 4.22
CA SER A 149 -17.42 1.45 5.60
C SER A 149 -16.44 2.12 6.54
N LEU A 150 -15.13 1.92 6.36
CA LEU A 150 -14.10 2.58 7.16
C LEU A 150 -14.05 4.08 6.85
N GLU A 151 -14.06 4.47 5.58
CA GLU A 151 -14.07 5.87 5.15
C GLU A 151 -15.28 6.63 5.73
N ALA A 152 -16.47 6.03 5.70
CA ALA A 152 -17.69 6.63 6.25
C ALA A 152 -17.55 6.92 7.76
N ARG A 153 -16.98 5.99 8.54
CA ARG A 153 -16.74 6.18 9.98
C ARG A 153 -15.77 7.33 10.27
N PHE A 154 -14.76 7.52 9.42
CA PHE A 154 -13.83 8.65 9.55
C PHE A 154 -14.47 10.00 9.22
N VAL A 155 -15.49 10.03 8.36
CA VAL A 155 -16.25 11.24 8.06
C VAL A 155 -17.22 11.57 9.20
N GLU A 156 -17.91 10.58 9.75
CA GLU A 156 -18.86 10.76 10.85
C GLU A 156 -18.18 11.07 12.20
N GLY A 157 -16.96 10.57 12.42
CA GLY A 157 -16.18 10.78 13.64
C GLY A 157 -15.43 12.11 13.71
N ARG A 158 -15.49 12.98 12.68
CA ARG A 158 -14.96 14.35 12.84
C ARG A 158 -15.93 15.13 13.72
N PRO A 159 -15.48 15.74 14.84
CA PRO A 159 -16.31 16.72 15.51
C PRO A 159 -16.66 17.78 14.47
N ARG A 160 -17.96 18.04 14.33
CA ARG A 160 -18.45 19.25 13.68
C ARG A 160 -17.97 20.40 14.56
N ASP A 161 -16.73 20.85 14.36
CA ASP A 161 -16.23 22.06 15.00
C ASP A 161 -16.97 23.25 14.36
N ALA A 162 -18.03 23.62 15.09
CA ALA A 162 -18.46 24.96 15.49
C ALA A 162 -17.90 26.18 14.73
#